data_AF-A0A212T588-F1
#
_entry.id   AF-A0A212T588-F1
#
_cell.length_a   1.000
_cell.length_b   1.000
_cell.length_c   1.000
_cell.angle_alpha   90.00
_cell.angle_beta   90.00
_cell.angle_gamma   90.00
#
_symmetry.space_group_name_H-M   'P 1'
#
loop_
_entity.id
_entity.type
_entity.pdbx_description
1 polymer ?
#
loop_
_entity_poly.entity_id
_entity_poly.type
_entity_poly.pdbx_seq_one_letter_code
_entity_poly.pdbx_strand_id
1 'polypeptide(L)'
;MEKIISYKAGDLIYKSGQTGPAYKVITGTVRLDHAQASHKSVFANLAIAGDLVGAEVLLRKPYAFEAHALTDCEISVWQESTILLADALAEQLIKSSWRQSDVVSLRCGMAMERILKFVQLLSNKSATEKTENLSLPPLKETADITDLTIETVCRCIASLRKQGVLVPVQGTRGNLRNQFTVSVESMQAIAA
;
A
#
# COMPACT_ATOMS: atom_id res chain seq x y z
N MET A 1 21.03 -14.52 -4.15
CA MET A 1 20.33 -13.41 -4.85
C MET A 1 18.85 -13.63 -4.62
N GLU A 2 18.18 -12.74 -3.88
CA GLU A 2 16.72 -12.80 -3.75
C GLU A 2 16.11 -12.62 -5.14
N LYS A 3 15.21 -13.51 -5.53
CA LYS A 3 14.50 -13.39 -6.80
C LYS A 3 13.41 -12.33 -6.65
N ILE A 4 13.60 -11.19 -7.31
CA ILE A 4 12.60 -10.12 -7.40
C ILE A 4 11.62 -10.45 -8.54
N ILE A 5 10.33 -10.25 -8.27
CA ILE A 5 9.23 -10.42 -9.21
C ILE A 5 8.51 -9.08 -9.30
N SER A 6 8.33 -8.57 -10.53
CA SER A 6 7.65 -7.31 -10.77
C SER A 6 6.20 -7.53 -11.20
N TYR A 7 5.29 -6.76 -10.62
CA TYR A 7 3.87 -6.73 -10.93
C TYR A 7 3.45 -5.32 -11.32
N LYS A 8 2.57 -5.20 -12.31
CA LYS A 8 1.93 -3.93 -12.66
C LYS A 8 0.70 -3.68 -11.82
N ALA A 9 0.36 -2.40 -11.64
CA ALA A 9 -0.88 -2.04 -10.96
C ALA A 9 -2.10 -2.74 -11.58
N GLY A 10 -2.86 -3.46 -10.75
CA GLY A 10 -3.99 -4.30 -11.13
C GLY A 10 -3.66 -5.79 -11.31
N ASP A 11 -2.39 -6.19 -11.31
CA ASP A 11 -2.04 -7.60 -11.45
C ASP A 11 -2.36 -8.39 -10.17
N LEU A 12 -2.89 -9.60 -10.36
CA LEU A 12 -3.09 -10.59 -9.30
C LEU A 12 -1.73 -11.19 -8.92
N ILE A 13 -1.37 -11.10 -7.64
CA ILE A 13 -0.15 -11.70 -7.08
C ILE A 13 -0.42 -13.15 -6.68
N TYR A 14 -1.46 -13.37 -5.88
CA TYR A 14 -1.94 -14.70 -5.51
C TYR A 14 -3.42 -14.68 -5.14
N LYS A 15 -4.09 -15.83 -5.27
CA LYS A 15 -5.51 -15.98 -4.95
C LYS A 15 -5.73 -16.59 -3.57
N SER A 16 -6.78 -16.13 -2.87
CA SER A 16 -7.26 -16.78 -1.65
C SER A 16 -7.56 -18.27 -1.91
N GLY A 17 -7.20 -19.13 -0.96
CA GLY A 17 -7.36 -20.58 -1.07
C GLY A 17 -6.24 -21.30 -1.83
N GLN A 18 -5.36 -20.59 -2.56
CA GLN A 18 -4.16 -21.19 -3.17
C GLN A 18 -3.04 -21.36 -2.13
N THR A 19 -2.05 -22.18 -2.48
CA THR A 19 -0.80 -22.31 -1.74
C THR A 19 0.36 -21.78 -2.57
N GLY A 20 1.43 -21.36 -1.90
CA GLY A 20 2.62 -20.79 -2.53
C GLY A 20 3.61 -20.31 -1.48
N PRO A 21 4.63 -19.54 -1.88
CA PRO A 21 5.56 -18.95 -0.92
C PRO A 21 4.97 -17.69 -0.25
N ALA A 22 5.53 -17.30 0.89
CA ALA A 22 5.30 -15.97 1.44
C ALA A 22 6.16 -14.95 0.67
N TYR A 23 5.70 -13.70 0.58
CA TYR A 23 6.40 -12.66 -0.16
C TYR A 23 6.66 -11.43 0.71
N LYS A 24 7.82 -10.82 0.54
CA LYS A 24 8.13 -9.51 1.09
C LYS A 24 7.91 -8.46 0.01
N VAL A 25 7.17 -7.41 0.34
CA VAL A 25 7.04 -6.25 -0.55
C VAL A 25 8.35 -5.47 -0.50
N ILE A 26 8.99 -5.27 -1.66
CA ILE A 26 10.23 -4.49 -1.78
C ILE A 26 9.90 -3.05 -2.13
N THR A 27 9.04 -2.85 -3.12
CA THR A 27 8.51 -1.54 -3.52
C THR A 27 7.03 -1.64 -3.88
N GLY A 28 6.35 -0.49 -3.85
CA GLY A 28 4.94 -0.40 -4.19
C GLY A 28 4.00 -0.74 -3.04
N THR A 29 2.75 -1.02 -3.38
CA THR A 29 1.67 -1.30 -2.42
C THR A 29 0.83 -2.46 -2.93
N VAL A 30 0.57 -3.42 -2.05
CA VAL A 30 -0.29 -4.57 -2.29
C VAL A 30 -1.60 -4.38 -1.54
N ARG A 31 -2.71 -4.59 -2.24
CA ARG A 31 -4.05 -4.64 -1.68
C ARG A 31 -4.39 -6.07 -1.30
N LEU A 32 -4.94 -6.26 -0.10
CA LEU A 32 -5.43 -7.55 0.39
C LEU A 32 -6.94 -7.49 0.53
N ASP A 33 -7.62 -8.42 -0.11
CA ASP A 33 -9.07 -8.57 -0.02
C ASP A 33 -9.47 -9.92 0.58
N HIS A 34 -10.59 -9.94 1.32
CA HIS A 34 -11.29 -11.18 1.64
C HIS A 34 -12.07 -11.66 0.42
N ALA A 35 -11.89 -12.93 0.05
CA ALA A 35 -12.74 -13.58 -0.93
C ALA A 35 -14.14 -13.86 -0.31
N GLN A 36 -15.21 -13.31 -0.89
CA GLN A 36 -16.58 -13.69 -0.55
C GLN A 36 -17.19 -14.63 -1.60
N ALA A 37 -18.14 -15.45 -1.16
CA ALA A 37 -18.91 -16.35 -2.04
C ALA A 37 -19.70 -15.61 -3.14
N SER A 38 -20.02 -14.33 -2.93
CA SER A 38 -20.80 -13.47 -3.83
C SER A 38 -19.99 -12.81 -4.97
N HIS A 39 -18.76 -13.26 -5.25
CA HIS A 39 -17.87 -12.73 -6.29
C HIS A 39 -17.39 -11.26 -6.11
N LYS A 40 -17.79 -10.57 -5.05
CA LYS A 40 -17.18 -9.28 -4.67
C LYS A 40 -16.16 -9.51 -3.57
N SER A 41 -14.89 -9.28 -3.89
CA SER A 41 -13.84 -9.20 -2.89
C SER A 41 -14.08 -7.96 -2.00
N VAL A 42 -13.82 -8.09 -0.70
CA VAL A 42 -14.00 -6.99 0.26
C VAL A 42 -12.62 -6.56 0.75
N PHE A 43 -12.35 -5.26 0.67
CA PHE A 43 -11.12 -4.67 1.18
C PHE A 43 -10.86 -5.09 2.62
N ALA A 44 -9.70 -5.69 2.86
CA ALA A 44 -9.29 -6.14 4.19
C ALA A 44 -8.11 -5.33 4.73
N ASN A 45 -7.04 -5.19 3.95
CA ASN A 45 -5.81 -4.55 4.41
C ASN A 45 -4.93 -4.07 3.24
N LEU A 46 -3.84 -3.38 3.57
CA LEU A 46 -2.75 -3.02 2.66
C LEU A 46 -1.43 -3.62 3.16
N ALA A 47 -0.49 -3.81 2.25
CA ALA A 47 0.92 -4.04 2.56
C ALA A 47 1.77 -3.08 1.72
N ILE A 48 2.77 -2.42 2.31
CA ILE A 48 3.75 -1.60 1.58
C ILE A 48 5.14 -2.22 1.71
N ALA A 49 6.13 -1.57 1.09
CA ALA A 49 7.54 -1.89 1.25
C ALA A 49 7.92 -2.28 2.70
N GLY A 50 8.52 -3.47 2.85
CA GLY A 50 8.96 -4.04 4.11
C GLY A 50 7.95 -4.98 4.79
N ASP A 51 6.69 -4.98 4.37
CA ASP A 51 5.64 -5.86 4.90
C ASP A 51 5.70 -7.25 4.26
N LEU A 52 5.35 -8.26 5.05
CA LEU A 52 5.17 -9.65 4.65
C LEU A 52 3.71 -9.91 4.25
N VAL A 53 3.52 -10.57 3.11
CA VAL A 53 2.22 -11.04 2.64
C VAL A 53 2.21 -12.55 2.45
N GLY A 54 1.06 -13.18 2.69
CA GLY A 54 0.89 -14.62 2.54
C GLY A 54 1.58 -15.46 3.61
N ALA A 55 1.77 -14.92 4.82
CA ALA A 55 2.47 -15.58 5.93
C ALA A 55 1.80 -16.90 6.39
N GLU A 56 0.52 -17.13 6.06
CA GLU A 56 -0.23 -18.33 6.42
C GLU A 56 0.41 -19.61 5.86
N VAL A 57 1.08 -19.50 4.71
CA VAL A 57 1.75 -20.64 4.06
C VAL A 57 2.93 -21.18 4.88
N LEU A 58 3.50 -20.36 5.77
CA LEU A 58 4.55 -20.77 6.71
C LEU A 58 4.01 -21.81 7.71
N LEU A 59 2.70 -21.78 7.98
CA LEU A 59 1.98 -22.76 8.79
C LEU A 59 1.30 -23.83 7.92
N ARG A 60 1.71 -23.98 6.65
CA ARG A 60 1.11 -24.90 5.67
C ARG A 60 -0.39 -24.69 5.45
N LYS A 61 -0.87 -23.46 5.65
CA LYS A 61 -2.24 -23.07 5.34
C LYS A 61 -2.28 -22.38 3.97
N PRO A 62 -3.40 -22.48 3.23
CA PRO A 62 -3.58 -21.67 2.02
C PRO A 62 -3.64 -20.17 2.37
N TYR A 63 -3.44 -19.32 1.36
CA TYR A 63 -3.60 -17.87 1.51
C TYR A 63 -5.02 -17.54 2.00
N ALA A 64 -5.12 -16.75 3.07
CA ALA A 64 -6.43 -16.32 3.58
C ALA A 64 -7.02 -15.19 2.72
N PHE A 65 -6.15 -14.34 2.19
CA PHE A 65 -6.51 -13.17 1.38
C PHE A 65 -6.22 -13.38 -0.10
N GLU A 66 -6.88 -12.61 -0.95
CA GLU A 66 -6.48 -12.39 -2.34
C GLU A 66 -5.59 -11.13 -2.39
N ALA A 67 -4.45 -11.21 -3.08
CA ALA A 67 -3.49 -10.11 -3.15
C ALA A 67 -3.36 -9.57 -4.57
N HIS A 68 -3.51 -8.25 -4.70
CA HIS A 68 -3.36 -7.52 -5.95
C HIS A 68 -2.34 -6.40 -5.81
N ALA A 69 -1.55 -6.16 -6.84
CA ALA A 69 -0.68 -5.00 -6.92
C ALA A 69 -1.55 -3.73 -7.05
N LEU A 70 -1.59 -2.90 -6.02
CA LEU A 70 -2.37 -1.65 -5.99
C LEU A 70 -1.65 -0.53 -6.78
N THR A 71 -0.32 -0.58 -6.76
CA THR A 71 0.60 0.20 -7.59
C THR A 71 1.57 -0.76 -8.27
N ASP A 72 2.45 -0.28 -9.14
CA ASP A 72 3.55 -1.11 -9.64
C ASP A 72 4.38 -1.59 -8.44
N CYS A 73 4.56 -2.90 -8.33
CA CYS A 73 5.19 -3.54 -7.17
C CYS A 73 6.39 -4.37 -7.59
N GLU A 74 7.39 -4.40 -6.73
CA GLU A 74 8.42 -5.43 -6.73
C GLU A 74 8.31 -6.22 -5.43
N ILE A 75 8.27 -7.54 -5.54
CA ILE A 75 8.19 -8.44 -4.39
C ILE A 75 9.30 -9.49 -4.48
N SER A 76 9.77 -9.99 -3.35
CA SER A 76 10.67 -11.14 -3.29
C SER A 76 10.05 -12.27 -2.48
N VAL A 77 10.45 -13.51 -2.77
CA VAL A 77 10.07 -14.65 -1.92
C VAL A 77 10.73 -14.44 -0.56
N TRP A 78 9.92 -14.40 0.49
CA TRP A 78 10.42 -14.17 1.83
C TRP A 78 11.13 -15.43 2.34
N GLN A 79 12.40 -15.27 2.67
CA GLN A 79 13.26 -16.33 3.20
C GLN A 79 14.12 -15.70 4.28
N GLU A 80 14.11 -16.31 5.47
CA GLU A 80 14.99 -15.91 6.56
C GLU A 80 15.79 -17.11 7.04
N SER A 81 17.01 -16.84 7.51
CA SER A 81 17.83 -17.88 8.14
C SER A 81 17.11 -18.42 9.38
N THR A 82 17.24 -19.72 9.65
CA THR A 82 16.57 -20.36 10.81
C THR A 82 16.92 -19.69 12.15
N ILE A 83 18.13 -19.13 12.25
CA ILE A 83 18.61 -18.44 13.46
C ILE A 83 17.84 -17.14 13.71
N LEU A 84 17.47 -16.41 12.65
CA LEU A 84 16.81 -15.10 12.73
C LEU A 84 15.28 -15.17 12.54
N LEU A 85 14.75 -16.34 12.20
CA LEU A 85 13.35 -16.50 11.78
C LEU A 85 12.35 -16.04 12.85
N ALA A 86 12.63 -16.31 14.13
CA ALA A 86 11.73 -15.94 15.22
C ALA A 86 11.61 -14.41 15.38
N ASP A 87 12.74 -13.72 15.40
CA ASP A 87 12.79 -12.26 15.53
C ASP A 87 12.18 -11.58 14.30
N ALA A 88 12.51 -12.08 13.10
CA ALA A 88 11.92 -11.58 11.86
C ALA A 88 10.39 -11.75 11.83
N LEU A 89 9.86 -12.88 12.31
CA LEU A 89 8.41 -13.08 12.43
C LEU A 89 7.77 -12.15 13.46
N ALA A 90 8.43 -11.94 14.61
CA ALA A 90 7.95 -11.02 15.64
C ALA A 90 7.89 -9.58 15.11
N GLU A 91 8.90 -9.14 14.37
CA GLU A 91 8.90 -7.83 13.70
C GLU A 91 7.74 -7.71 12.70
N GLN A 92 7.49 -8.74 11.88
CA GLN A 92 6.40 -8.72 10.92
C GLN A 92 5.01 -8.72 11.59
N LEU A 93 4.86 -9.39 12.74
CA LEU A 93 3.63 -9.35 13.52
C LEU A 93 3.32 -7.94 14.06
N ILE A 94 4.35 -7.24 14.56
CA ILE A 94 4.23 -5.85 15.02
C ILE A 94 3.85 -4.94 13.84
N LYS A 95 4.57 -5.05 12.72
CA LYS A 95 4.29 -4.27 11.50
C LYS A 95 2.86 -4.49 10.99
N SER A 96 2.41 -5.75 10.93
CA SER A 96 1.04 -6.09 10.53
C SER A 96 0.00 -5.47 11.47
N SER A 97 0.26 -5.44 12.78
CA SER A 97 -0.67 -4.85 13.75
C SER A 97 -0.80 -3.34 13.55
N TRP A 98 0.33 -2.65 13.33
CA TRP A 98 0.33 -1.22 13.04
C TRP A 98 -0.36 -0.93 11.70
N ARG A 99 -0.08 -1.75 10.69
CA ARG A 99 -0.72 -1.64 9.37
C ARG A 99 -2.24 -1.73 9.43
N GLN A 100 -2.77 -2.68 10.20
CA GLN A 100 -4.21 -2.82 10.41
C GLN A 100 -4.80 -1.58 11.10
N SER A 101 -4.10 -1.02 12.09
CA SER A 101 -4.52 0.21 12.75
C SER A 101 -4.52 1.40 11.79
N ASP A 102 -3.46 1.56 11.00
CA ASP A 102 -3.36 2.64 10.01
C ASP A 102 -4.49 2.53 8.99
N VAL A 103 -4.78 1.33 8.47
CA VAL A 103 -5.87 1.08 7.51
C VAL A 103 -7.24 1.41 8.08
N VAL A 104 -7.53 1.04 9.34
CA VAL A 104 -8.78 1.44 10.01
C VAL A 104 -8.90 2.96 10.08
N SER A 105 -7.79 3.64 10.41
CA SER A 105 -7.78 5.10 10.54
C SER A 105 -8.08 5.84 9.22
N LEU A 106 -7.86 5.19 8.06
CA LEU A 106 -8.15 5.76 6.73
C LEU A 106 -9.64 6.01 6.49
N ARG A 107 -10.50 5.40 7.30
CA ARG A 107 -11.97 5.56 7.21
C ARG A 107 -12.53 6.46 8.31
N CYS A 108 -11.66 7.07 9.11
CA CYS A 108 -12.05 7.90 10.25
C CYS A 108 -11.64 9.36 10.05
N GLY A 109 -12.54 10.28 10.41
CA GLY A 109 -12.35 11.73 10.30
C GLY A 109 -12.91 12.31 9.00
N MET A 110 -12.51 13.56 8.72
CA MET A 110 -12.94 14.30 7.53
C MET A 110 -12.26 13.75 6.26
N ALA A 111 -12.86 13.99 5.09
CA ALA A 111 -12.35 13.48 3.82
C ALA A 111 -10.87 13.86 3.55
N MET A 112 -10.46 15.10 3.86
CA MET A 112 -9.07 15.53 3.68
C MET A 112 -8.11 14.78 4.59
N GLU A 113 -8.46 14.59 5.87
CA GLU A 113 -7.64 13.86 6.84
C GLU A 113 -7.42 12.41 6.42
N ARG A 114 -8.49 11.76 5.92
CA ARG A 114 -8.41 10.39 5.40
C ARG A 114 -7.44 10.28 4.22
N ILE A 115 -7.51 11.21 3.28
CA ILE A 115 -6.59 11.24 2.12
C ILE A 115 -5.16 11.54 2.55
N LEU A 116 -4.94 12.45 3.52
CA LEU A 116 -3.61 12.73 4.04
C LEU A 116 -3.00 11.50 4.72
N LYS A 117 -3.74 10.82 5.60
CA LYS A 117 -3.29 9.56 6.21
C LYS A 117 -3.00 8.49 5.16
N PHE A 118 -3.80 8.44 4.09
CA PHE A 118 -3.56 7.51 2.99
C PHE A 118 -2.27 7.82 2.25
N VAL A 119 -2.02 9.07 1.88
CA VAL A 119 -0.75 9.52 1.28
C VAL A 119 0.42 9.19 2.21
N GLN A 120 0.30 9.49 3.51
CA GLN A 120 1.31 9.18 4.52
C GLN A 120 1.61 7.68 4.65
N LEU A 121 0.59 6.83 4.57
CA LEU A 121 0.73 5.38 4.64
C LEU A 121 1.51 4.84 3.43
N LEU A 122 1.26 5.40 2.25
CA LEU A 122 1.91 4.97 1.00
C LEU A 122 3.32 5.55 0.84
N SER A 123 3.58 6.72 1.44
CA SER A 123 4.93 7.29 1.54
C SER A 123 5.81 6.41 2.43
N ASN A 124 7.02 6.12 1.97
CA ASN A 124 8.00 5.40 2.74
C ASN A 124 8.52 6.32 3.86
N LYS A 125 8.59 5.82 5.09
CA LYS A 125 8.94 6.59 6.30
C LYS A 125 10.42 7.00 6.38
N SER A 126 11.12 7.17 5.26
CA SER A 126 12.50 7.66 5.30
C SER A 126 12.50 9.14 5.65
N ALA A 127 12.52 9.43 6.95
CA ALA A 127 12.51 10.77 7.54
C ALA A 127 13.72 11.65 7.17
N THR A 128 14.59 11.18 6.29
CA THR A 128 15.80 11.89 5.83
C THR A 128 15.57 12.64 4.52
N GLU A 129 14.54 12.31 3.75
CA GLU A 129 14.26 12.96 2.47
C GLU A 129 13.16 14.01 2.60
N LYS A 130 13.44 15.23 2.11
CA LYS A 130 12.45 16.32 2.08
C LYS A 130 11.29 16.06 1.13
N THR A 131 11.56 15.23 0.12
CA THR A 131 10.64 14.91 -0.96
C THR A 131 10.79 13.46 -1.35
N GLU A 132 9.67 12.75 -1.53
CA GLU A 132 9.68 11.33 -1.89
C GLU A 132 8.81 11.09 -3.13
N ASN A 133 9.24 10.19 -4.01
CA ASN A 133 8.38 9.72 -5.10
C ASN A 133 7.31 8.77 -4.58
N LEU A 134 6.06 9.11 -4.84
CA LEU A 134 4.88 8.36 -4.47
C LEU A 134 4.08 7.99 -5.71
N SER A 135 3.73 6.71 -5.81
CA SER A 135 2.73 6.24 -6.76
C SER A 135 1.39 6.12 -6.05
N LEU A 136 0.38 6.88 -6.50
CA LEU A 136 -0.99 6.75 -5.99
C LEU A 136 -1.74 5.66 -6.76
N PRO A 137 -2.70 4.98 -6.11
CA PRO A 137 -3.59 4.07 -6.81
C PRO A 137 -4.60 4.80 -7.71
N PRO A 138 -5.30 4.05 -8.57
CA PRO A 138 -6.47 4.56 -9.28
C PRO A 138 -7.51 5.16 -8.31
N LEU A 139 -8.19 6.23 -8.73
CA LEU A 139 -9.17 6.94 -7.89
C LEU A 139 -10.27 6.03 -7.33
N LYS A 140 -10.69 5.03 -8.11
CA LYS A 140 -11.70 4.03 -7.70
C LYS A 140 -11.22 3.21 -6.50
N GLU A 141 -9.96 2.76 -6.53
CA GLU A 141 -9.38 2.00 -5.44
C GLU A 141 -9.17 2.87 -4.20
N THR A 142 -8.66 4.10 -4.38
CA THR A 142 -8.52 5.07 -3.28
C THR A 142 -9.86 5.36 -2.61
N ALA A 143 -10.93 5.53 -3.41
CA ALA A 143 -12.28 5.76 -2.92
C ALA A 143 -12.79 4.58 -2.08
N ASP A 144 -12.62 3.36 -2.57
CA ASP A 144 -13.00 2.14 -1.86
C ASP A 144 -12.22 1.97 -0.54
N ILE A 145 -10.90 2.17 -0.56
CA ILE A 145 -10.03 2.04 0.62
C ILE A 145 -10.38 3.06 1.72
N THR A 146 -10.57 4.33 1.33
CA THR A 146 -10.79 5.45 2.25
C THR A 146 -12.26 5.68 2.62
N ASP A 147 -13.16 4.87 2.07
CA ASP A 147 -14.61 4.99 2.26
C ASP A 147 -15.14 6.39 1.86
N LEU A 148 -14.72 6.85 0.69
CA LEU A 148 -15.09 8.13 0.09
C LEU A 148 -15.65 7.92 -1.32
N THR A 149 -16.34 8.91 -1.85
CA THR A 149 -16.72 8.89 -3.27
C THR A 149 -15.53 9.27 -4.16
N ILE A 150 -15.51 8.79 -5.42
CA ILE A 150 -14.46 9.12 -6.40
C ILE A 150 -14.35 10.65 -6.59
N GLU A 151 -15.48 11.37 -6.60
CA GLU A 151 -15.51 12.82 -6.72
C GLU A 151 -14.86 13.50 -5.51
N THR A 152 -15.07 12.94 -4.32
CA THR A 152 -14.48 13.46 -3.07
C THR A 152 -12.98 13.23 -3.04
N VAL A 153 -12.51 12.04 -3.40
CA VAL A 153 -11.09 11.74 -3.57
C VAL A 153 -10.45 12.69 -4.59
N CYS A 154 -11.08 12.86 -5.75
CA CYS A 154 -10.59 13.75 -6.81
C CYS A 154 -10.41 15.20 -6.30
N ARG A 155 -11.42 15.73 -5.59
CA ARG A 155 -11.36 17.08 -4.98
C ARG A 155 -10.24 17.19 -3.94
N CYS A 156 -10.07 16.19 -3.08
CA CYS A 156 -9.01 16.18 -2.09
C CYS A 156 -7.61 16.17 -2.75
N ILE A 157 -7.38 15.30 -3.74
CA ILE A 157 -6.10 15.25 -4.47
C ILE A 157 -5.84 16.58 -5.19
N ALA A 158 -6.84 17.18 -5.83
CA ALA A 158 -6.69 18.48 -6.48
C ALA A 158 -6.30 19.59 -5.48
N SER A 159 -6.86 19.56 -4.28
CA SER A 159 -6.52 20.49 -3.20
C SER A 159 -5.09 20.27 -2.70
N LEU A 160 -4.66 19.02 -2.46
CA LEU A 160 -3.28 18.69 -2.08
C LEU A 160 -2.26 19.14 -3.13
N ARG A 161 -2.62 19.04 -4.42
CA ARG A 161 -1.79 19.56 -5.52
C ARG A 161 -1.68 21.08 -5.49
N LYS A 162 -2.80 21.79 -5.27
CA LYS A 162 -2.81 23.26 -5.16
C LYS A 162 -1.96 23.75 -3.98
N GLN A 163 -1.90 22.96 -2.90
CA GLN A 163 -1.14 23.26 -1.69
C GLN A 163 0.33 22.81 -1.77
N GLY A 164 0.77 22.22 -2.89
CA GLY A 164 2.16 21.78 -3.07
C GLY A 164 2.55 20.50 -2.34
N VAL A 165 1.59 19.81 -1.72
CA VAL A 165 1.84 18.52 -1.04
C VAL A 165 2.11 17.43 -2.06
N LEU A 166 1.31 17.39 -3.13
CA LEU A 166 1.43 16.43 -4.22
C LEU A 166 1.85 17.17 -5.50
N VAL A 167 3.09 16.94 -5.94
CA VAL A 167 3.62 17.53 -7.17
C VAL A 167 3.66 16.44 -8.25
N PRO A 168 2.89 16.52 -9.35
CA PRO A 168 2.93 15.51 -10.40
C PRO A 168 4.33 15.38 -11.00
N VAL A 169 4.81 14.14 -11.18
CA VAL A 169 6.09 13.89 -11.84
C VAL A 169 5.95 14.12 -13.35
N GLN A 170 6.87 14.91 -13.93
CA GLN A 170 6.87 15.17 -15.37
C GLN A 170 7.51 14.00 -16.13
N GLY A 171 6.82 13.50 -17.16
CA GLY A 171 7.33 12.52 -18.11
C GLY A 171 7.52 13.11 -19.51
N THR A 172 7.99 12.28 -20.44
CA THR A 172 8.34 12.69 -21.82
C THR A 172 7.14 13.21 -22.64
N ARG A 173 5.90 12.87 -22.24
CA ARG A 173 4.65 13.29 -22.90
C ARG A 173 3.64 13.87 -21.90
N GLY A 174 4.10 14.73 -20.99
CA GLY A 174 3.29 15.32 -19.91
C GLY A 174 3.42 14.55 -18.60
N ASN A 175 2.51 14.79 -17.65
CA ASN A 175 2.62 14.19 -16.32
C ASN A 175 2.50 12.66 -16.37
N LEU A 176 3.38 11.98 -15.62
CA LEU A 176 3.27 10.55 -15.41
C LEU A 176 1.98 10.24 -14.63
N ARG A 177 1.21 9.27 -15.13
CA ARG A 177 -0.06 8.89 -14.53
C ARG A 177 0.17 8.39 -13.11
N ASN A 178 -0.57 8.99 -12.18
CA ASN A 178 -0.58 8.64 -10.76
C ASN A 178 0.79 8.68 -10.06
N GLN A 179 1.80 9.32 -10.64
CA GLN A 179 3.11 9.50 -10.00
C GLN A 179 3.25 10.94 -9.52
N PHE A 180 3.63 11.07 -8.25
CA PHE A 180 3.77 12.34 -7.56
C PHE A 180 5.08 12.35 -6.79
N THR A 181 5.57 13.54 -6.52
CA THR A 181 6.53 13.80 -5.45
C THR A 181 5.74 14.38 -4.27
N VAL A 182 5.93 13.82 -3.08
CA VAL A 182 5.28 14.27 -1.84
C VAL A 182 6.24 15.18 -1.09
N SER A 183 5.77 16.36 -0.68
CA SER A 183 6.48 17.26 0.22
C SER A 183 6.16 16.93 1.67
N VAL A 184 7.13 16.43 2.44
CA VAL A 184 6.94 16.07 3.85
C VAL A 184 6.64 17.30 4.70
N GLU A 185 7.31 18.42 4.42
CA GLU A 185 7.10 19.71 5.11
C GLU A 185 5.67 20.23 4.90
N SER A 186 5.20 20.22 3.65
CA SER A 186 3.83 20.68 3.32
C SER A 186 2.75 19.76 3.88
N MET A 187 3.03 18.46 3.97
CA MET A 187 2.11 17.48 4.53
C MET A 187 1.95 17.64 6.05
N GLN A 188 3.04 17.93 6.77
CA GLN A 188 3.01 18.22 8.21
C GLN A 188 2.28 19.53 8.52
N ALA A 189 2.42 20.55 7.67
CA ALA A 189 1.76 21.84 7.84
C ALA A 189 0.22 21.79 7.74
N ILE A 190 -0.34 20.77 7.07
CA ILE A 190 -1.80 20.59 6.95
C ILE A 190 -2.34 19.68 8.07
N ALA A 191 -1.49 18.82 8.63
CA ALA A 191 -1.85 17.94 9.73
C ALA A 191 -1.79 18.63 11.11
N ALA A 192 -1.21 19.83 11.18
CA ALA A 192 -1.12 20.69 12.37
C ALA A 192 -2.29 21.67 12.45
#